data_AF-A0A920RF98-F1
#
_entry.id   AF-A0A920RF98-F1
#
_cell.length_a   1.000
_cell.length_b   1.000
_cell.length_c   1.000
_cell.angle_alpha   90.00
_cell.angle_beta   90.00
_cell.angle_gamma   90.00
#
_symmetry.space_group_name_H-M   'P 1'
#
loop_
_entity.id
_entity.type
_entity.pdbx_description
1 polymer ?
#
loop_
_entity_poly.entity_id
_entity_poly.type
_entity_poly.pdbx_seq_one_letter_code
_entity_poly.pdbx_strand_id
1 'polypeptide(L)'
;MGYAIAHAAIEAGADVILVSGPSAELPPAGATLHSVKTANEMLATVESQIACANIFIGVAAVSDYRPAVASHKKLKKGEETIHLDLVRNPDILASVAGRADRPFTVGFAAETEATRDNAREKLLAKGLDLMWQISVTSDKNPFGSDHNH
;
A
#
# COMPACT_ATOMS: atom_id res chain seq x y z
N MET A 1 -7.04 7.26 -4.75
CA MET A 1 -7.70 6.82 -3.48
C MET A 1 -6.94 7.22 -2.23
N GLY A 2 -5.68 6.77 -2.03
CA GLY A 2 -4.92 7.09 -0.79
C GLY A 2 -4.78 8.58 -0.50
N TYR A 3 -4.59 9.41 -1.53
CA TYR A 3 -4.49 10.86 -1.40
C TYR A 3 -5.83 11.50 -1.01
N ALA A 4 -6.95 10.99 -1.53
CA ALA A 4 -8.29 11.44 -1.13
C ALA A 4 -8.59 11.13 0.34
N ILE A 5 -8.17 9.96 0.83
CA ILE A 5 -8.27 9.59 2.25
C ILE A 5 -7.42 10.54 3.10
N ALA A 6 -6.18 10.81 2.67
CA ALA A 6 -5.29 11.75 3.36
C ALA A 6 -5.91 13.16 3.41
N HIS A 7 -6.51 13.62 2.32
CA HIS A 7 -7.19 14.90 2.27
C HIS A 7 -8.38 14.97 3.24
N ALA A 8 -9.27 13.97 3.22
CA ALA A 8 -10.42 13.90 4.13
C ALA A 8 -10.00 13.83 5.61
N ALA A 9 -8.90 13.14 5.92
CA ALA A 9 -8.36 13.10 7.29
C ALA A 9 -7.85 14.48 7.75
N ILE A 10 -7.18 15.23 6.86
CA ILE A 10 -6.75 16.61 7.13
C ILE A 10 -7.96 17.52 7.36
N GLU A 11 -9.00 17.42 6.52
CA GLU A 11 -10.23 18.20 6.69
C GLU A 11 -10.94 17.88 8.01
N ALA A 12 -10.82 16.65 8.49
CA ALA A 12 -11.30 16.23 9.81
C ALA A 12 -10.39 16.69 10.98
N GLY A 13 -9.29 17.39 10.69
CA GLY A 13 -8.38 17.96 11.69
C GLY A 13 -7.25 17.04 12.14
N ALA A 14 -6.97 15.95 11.40
CA ALA A 14 -5.86 15.06 11.72
C ALA A 14 -4.52 15.59 11.18
N ASP A 15 -3.45 15.36 11.95
CA ASP A 15 -2.08 15.47 11.44
C ASP A 15 -1.76 14.25 10.56
N VAL A 16 -1.45 14.47 9.28
CA VAL A 16 -1.30 13.39 8.30
C VAL A 16 0.13 13.26 7.82
N ILE A 17 0.70 12.07 8.03
CA ILE A 17 1.93 11.60 7.39
C ILE A 17 1.51 10.73 6.19
N LEU A 18 1.87 11.17 4.99
CA LEU A 18 1.59 10.46 3.75
C LEU A 18 2.87 9.81 3.23
N VAL A 19 2.99 8.49 3.37
CA VAL A 19 4.07 7.72 2.70
C VAL A 19 3.57 7.26 1.34
N SER A 20 4.16 7.76 0.27
CA SER A 20 3.65 7.56 -1.09
C SER A 20 4.69 7.00 -2.04
N GLY A 21 4.28 6.00 -2.82
CA GLY A 21 5.00 5.53 -4.00
C GLY A 21 4.93 6.55 -5.15
N PRO A 22 5.44 6.19 -6.34
CA PRO A 22 5.26 7.01 -7.54
C PRO A 22 3.76 7.20 -7.85
N SER A 23 3.31 8.46 -7.90
CA SER A 23 1.94 8.84 -8.23
C SER A 23 1.93 10.11 -9.07
N ALA A 24 0.91 10.27 -9.92
CA ALA A 24 0.64 11.51 -10.65
C ALA A 24 -0.22 12.50 -9.84
N GLU A 25 -0.79 12.05 -8.70
CA GLU A 25 -1.63 12.87 -7.83
C GLU A 25 -0.79 13.89 -7.04
N LEU A 26 -1.31 15.12 -6.91
CA LEU A 26 -0.70 16.14 -6.07
C LEU A 26 -1.00 15.85 -4.59
N PRO A 27 0.00 15.84 -3.70
CA PRO A 27 -0.23 15.60 -2.28
C PRO A 27 -1.14 16.71 -1.70
N PRO A 28 -2.11 16.36 -0.84
CA PRO A 28 -2.98 17.36 -0.23
C PRO A 28 -2.16 18.32 0.63
N ALA A 29 -2.50 19.61 0.57
CA ALA A 29 -1.87 20.63 1.41
C ALA A 29 -2.07 20.27 2.89
N GLY A 30 -1.00 20.38 3.69
CA GLY A 30 -1.00 20.02 5.11
C GLY A 30 -0.51 18.59 5.40
N ALA A 31 -0.42 17.70 4.40
CA ALA A 31 0.23 16.40 4.59
C ALA A 31 1.76 16.55 4.67
N THR A 32 2.37 15.83 5.62
CA THR A 32 3.83 15.58 5.61
C THR A 32 4.10 14.41 4.66
N LEU A 33 4.60 14.72 3.46
CA LEU A 33 4.86 13.72 2.42
C LEU A 33 6.24 13.08 2.56
N HIS A 34 6.27 11.75 2.55
CA HIS A 34 7.48 10.96 2.32
C HIS A 34 7.34 10.19 1.00
N SER A 35 8.10 10.60 -0.01
CA SER A 35 8.14 9.91 -1.31
C SER A 35 9.13 8.75 -1.30
N VAL A 36 8.66 7.56 -1.67
CA VAL A 36 9.43 6.32 -1.74
C VAL A 36 9.26 5.65 -3.10
N LYS A 37 10.16 4.75 -3.47
CA LYS A 37 10.10 4.02 -4.74
C LYS A 37 9.97 2.52 -4.57
N THR A 38 10.49 1.97 -3.46
CA THR A 38 10.50 0.52 -3.23
C THR A 38 9.68 0.13 -2.01
N ALA A 39 9.23 -1.12 -1.96
CA ALA A 39 8.54 -1.68 -0.79
C ALA A 39 9.41 -1.62 0.48
N ASN A 40 10.73 -1.80 0.35
CA ASN A 40 11.66 -1.72 1.47
C ASN A 40 11.81 -0.29 1.99
N GLU A 41 11.92 0.71 1.10
CA GLU A 41 11.93 2.12 1.48
C GLU A 41 10.62 2.52 2.16
N MET A 42 9.49 2.04 1.62
CA MET A 42 8.17 2.28 2.20
C MET A 42 8.07 1.69 3.61
N LEU A 43 8.49 0.43 3.80
CA LEU A 43 8.51 -0.20 5.11
C LEU A 43 9.36 0.60 6.10
N ALA A 44 10.62 0.87 5.75
CA ALA A 44 11.54 1.60 6.63
C ALA A 44 11.00 2.98 7.00
N THR A 45 10.38 3.69 6.05
CA THR A 45 9.73 4.97 6.30
C THR A 45 8.57 4.81 7.27
N VAL A 46 7.67 3.84 7.04
CA VAL A 46 6.54 3.55 7.93
C VAL A 46 7.04 3.22 9.34
N GLU A 47 8.02 2.33 9.49
CA GLU A 47 8.60 1.96 10.79
C GLU A 47 9.18 3.16 11.55
N SER A 48 9.76 4.12 10.84
CA SER A 48 10.31 5.35 11.43
C SER A 48 9.25 6.32 11.96
N GLN A 49 8.01 6.24 11.45
CA GLN A 49 6.92 7.17 11.78
C GLN A 49 5.82 6.52 12.63
N ILE A 50 5.71 5.19 12.63
CA ILE A 50 4.52 4.50 13.15
C ILE A 50 4.32 4.67 14.67
N ALA A 51 5.40 4.88 15.43
CA ALA A 51 5.35 4.96 16.89
C ALA A 51 4.54 6.16 17.42
N CYS A 52 4.38 7.22 16.62
CA CYS A 52 3.56 8.38 16.99
C CYS A 52 2.16 8.37 16.34
N ALA A 53 1.84 7.36 15.51
CA ALA A 53 0.57 7.29 14.82
C ALA A 53 -0.53 6.72 15.72
N ASN A 54 -1.74 7.28 15.64
CA ASN A 54 -2.93 6.69 16.27
C ASN A 54 -3.68 5.75 15.31
N ILE A 55 -3.61 6.01 14.01
CA ILE A 55 -4.27 5.26 12.94
C ILE A 55 -3.26 5.02 11.82
N PHE A 56 -3.22 3.80 11.29
CA PHE A 56 -2.50 3.44 10.08
C PHE A 56 -3.46 2.95 9.01
N ILE A 57 -3.34 3.49 7.80
CA ILE A 57 -4.22 3.15 6.68
C ILE A 57 -3.36 2.65 5.50
N GLY A 58 -3.34 1.33 5.30
CA GLY A 58 -2.59 0.68 4.23
C GLY A 58 -3.35 0.64 2.90
N VAL A 59 -3.19 1.70 2.08
CA VAL A 59 -3.87 1.83 0.77
C VAL A 59 -2.93 1.61 -0.41
N ALA A 60 -1.61 1.71 -0.20
CA ALA A 60 -0.64 1.60 -1.29
C ALA A 60 -0.69 0.22 -1.95
N ALA A 61 -0.75 0.20 -3.29
CA ALA A 61 -0.64 -1.02 -4.08
C ALA A 61 0.84 -1.46 -4.17
N VAL A 62 1.37 -1.96 -3.05
CA VAL A 62 2.74 -2.45 -2.96
C VAL A 62 2.86 -3.77 -3.73
N SER A 63 3.84 -3.88 -4.61
CA SER A 63 4.08 -5.13 -5.34
C SER A 63 4.48 -6.26 -4.39
N ASP A 64 3.92 -7.45 -4.56
CA ASP A 64 4.22 -8.63 -3.73
C ASP A 64 5.66 -9.15 -3.92
N TYR A 65 6.29 -8.84 -5.04
CA TYR A 65 7.62 -9.32 -5.40
C TYR A 65 8.52 -8.19 -5.91
N ARG A 66 9.83 -8.40 -5.81
CA ARG A 66 10.87 -7.55 -6.42
C ARG A 66 11.92 -8.41 -7.11
N PRO A 67 12.70 -7.87 -8.06
CA PRO A 67 13.87 -8.57 -8.59
C PRO A 67 14.82 -9.01 -7.46
N ALA A 68 15.28 -10.25 -7.51
CA ALA A 68 16.28 -10.79 -6.58
C ALA A 68 17.57 -9.96 -6.63
N VAL A 69 17.96 -9.55 -7.84
CA VAL A 69 19.10 -8.66 -8.11
C VAL A 69 18.63 -7.53 -9.02
N ALA A 70 18.70 -6.30 -8.53
CA ALA A 70 18.42 -5.11 -9.33
C ALA A 70 19.70 -4.66 -10.07
N SER A 71 19.65 -4.58 -11.40
CA SER A 71 20.77 -4.04 -12.18
C SER A 71 20.83 -2.51 -12.07
N HIS A 72 22.02 -1.97 -11.76
CA HIS A 72 22.26 -0.52 -11.77
C HIS A 72 22.38 0.09 -13.16
N LYS A 73 22.39 -0.74 -14.21
CA LYS A 73 22.49 -0.31 -15.60
C LYS A 73 21.35 -0.90 -16.41
N LYS A 74 20.89 -0.15 -17.42
CA LYS A 74 19.95 -0.64 -18.42
C LYS A 74 20.51 -1.94 -19.02
N LEU A 75 19.73 -3.02 -18.90
CA LEU A 75 20.08 -4.29 -19.56
C LEU A 75 20.11 -4.05 -21.07
N LYS A 76 21.22 -4.43 -21.71
CA LYS A 76 21.35 -4.32 -23.16
C LYS A 76 20.39 -5.32 -23.80
N LYS A 77 19.85 -4.96 -24.97
CA LYS A 77 19.17 -5.94 -25.83
C LYS A 77 20.18 -7.05 -26.14
N GLY A 78 19.81 -8.28 -25.86
CA GLY A 78 20.68 -9.45 -25.96
C GLY A 78 19.89 -10.61 -26.54
N GLU A 79 19.75 -11.67 -25.77
CA GLU A 79 19.04 -12.88 -26.18
C GLU A 79 17.55 -12.64 -26.47
N GLU A 80 16.94 -13.56 -27.22
CA GLU A 80 15.50 -13.50 -27.55
C GLU A 80 14.60 -13.60 -26.32
N THR A 81 15.07 -14.20 -25.23
CA THR A 81 14.31 -14.38 -23.99
C THR A 81 15.02 -13.77 -22.79
N ILE A 82 14.25 -13.36 -21.79
CA ILE A 82 14.76 -12.83 -20.52
C ILE A 82 14.13 -13.61 -19.37
N HIS A 83 14.94 -13.96 -18.39
CA HIS A 83 14.49 -14.53 -17.13
C HIS A 83 14.67 -13.49 -16.01
N LEU A 84 13.66 -13.34 -15.16
CA LEU A 84 13.70 -12.47 -13.98
C LEU A 84 13.46 -13.31 -12.74
N ASP A 85 14.50 -13.44 -11.92
CA ASP A 85 14.36 -14.02 -10.59
C ASP A 85 13.71 -13.01 -9.66
N LEU A 86 12.61 -13.41 -9.02
CA LEU A 86 11.84 -12.57 -8.12
C LEU A 86 11.86 -13.13 -6.70
N VAL A 87 11.94 -12.22 -5.72
CA VAL A 87 11.84 -12.52 -4.29
C VAL A 87 10.70 -11.72 -3.67
N ARG A 88 10.07 -12.27 -2.63
CA ARG A 88 8.95 -11.62 -1.94
C ARG A 88 9.36 -10.29 -1.32
N ASN A 89 8.50 -9.28 -1.44
CA ASN A 89 8.57 -8.05 -0.68
C ASN A 89 8.09 -8.24 0.76
N PRO A 90 8.51 -7.34 1.67
CA PRO A 90 7.93 -7.31 2.99
C PRO A 90 6.45 -6.94 2.93
N ASP A 91 5.65 -7.57 3.78
CA ASP A 91 4.25 -7.20 3.98
C ASP A 91 4.15 -6.06 5.00
N ILE A 92 4.07 -4.83 4.51
CA ILE A 92 4.06 -3.62 5.35
C ILE A 92 2.85 -3.60 6.29
N LEU A 93 1.68 -3.98 5.77
CA LEU A 93 0.45 -3.99 6.54
C LEU A 93 0.51 -5.00 7.68
N ALA A 94 0.96 -6.24 7.38
CA ALA A 94 1.15 -7.25 8.43
C ALA A 94 2.27 -6.87 9.41
N SER A 95 3.33 -6.21 8.93
CA SER A 95 4.43 -5.75 9.80
C SER A 95 3.96 -4.73 10.82
N VAL A 96 3.12 -3.76 10.42
CA VAL A 96 2.51 -2.78 11.34
C VAL A 96 1.50 -3.46 12.27
N ALA A 97 0.62 -4.30 11.74
CA ALA A 97 -0.41 -5.00 12.52
C ALA A 97 0.18 -5.99 13.54
N GLY A 98 1.39 -6.49 13.32
CA GLY A 98 2.08 -7.39 14.23
C GLY A 98 2.81 -6.69 15.40
N ARG A 99 2.85 -5.35 15.42
CA ARG A 99 3.55 -4.61 16.48
C ARG A 99 2.79 -4.68 17.81
N ALA A 100 3.55 -4.68 18.90
CA ALA A 100 2.97 -4.61 20.25
C ALA A 100 2.29 -3.25 20.52
N ASP A 101 2.84 -2.18 19.96
CA ASP A 101 2.35 -0.79 20.05
C ASP A 101 1.59 -0.37 18.78
N ARG A 102 0.99 -1.32 18.06
CA ARG A 102 0.33 -1.04 16.78
C ARG A 102 -0.79 0.00 16.93
N PRO A 103 -0.93 0.94 15.98
CA PRO A 103 -2.09 1.81 15.92
C PRO A 103 -3.35 1.06 15.47
N PHE A 104 -4.49 1.76 15.44
CA PHE A 104 -5.68 1.27 14.76
C PHE A 104 -5.34 1.06 13.28
N THR A 105 -5.41 -0.19 12.82
CA THR A 105 -4.85 -0.60 11.53
C THR A 105 -5.96 -0.92 10.54
N VAL A 106 -5.98 -0.19 9.43
CA VAL A 106 -6.92 -0.31 8.33
C VAL A 106 -6.22 -0.88 7.10
N GLY A 107 -6.76 -1.96 6.55
CA GLY A 107 -6.30 -2.56 5.29
C GLY A 107 -7.25 -2.32 4.13
N PHE A 108 -6.73 -2.45 2.92
CA PHE A 108 -7.49 -2.47 1.67
C PHE A 108 -7.25 -3.79 0.94
N ALA A 109 -8.34 -4.42 0.48
CA ALA A 109 -8.31 -5.64 -0.30
C ALA A 109 -9.02 -5.39 -1.65
N ALA A 110 -8.23 -5.35 -2.72
CA ALA A 110 -8.73 -5.28 -4.08
C ALA A 110 -8.69 -6.71 -4.66
N GLU A 111 -9.85 -7.29 -4.98
CA GLU A 111 -9.95 -8.70 -5.42
C GLU A 111 -10.86 -8.85 -6.65
N THR A 112 -10.50 -9.77 -7.55
CA THR A 112 -11.32 -10.15 -8.70
C THR A 112 -12.60 -10.87 -8.29
N GLU A 113 -12.54 -11.62 -7.19
CA GLU A 113 -13.67 -12.32 -6.58
C GLU A 113 -13.89 -11.79 -5.17
N ALA A 114 -14.40 -10.57 -5.07
CA ALA A 114 -14.62 -9.90 -3.80
C ALA A 114 -15.79 -10.52 -3.02
N THR A 115 -15.52 -11.52 -2.18
CA THR A 115 -16.48 -12.07 -1.21
C THR A 115 -16.22 -11.52 0.20
N ARG A 116 -17.28 -11.39 1.00
CA ARG A 116 -17.15 -10.96 2.41
C ARG A 116 -16.29 -11.93 3.22
N ASP A 117 -16.31 -13.21 2.86
CA ASP A 117 -15.54 -14.26 3.53
C ASP A 117 -14.05 -14.09 3.27
N ASN A 118 -13.62 -13.82 2.03
CA ASN A 118 -12.23 -13.53 1.70
C ASN A 118 -11.68 -12.32 2.48
N ALA A 119 -12.47 -11.23 2.53
CA ALA A 119 -12.09 -10.04 3.28
C ALA A 119 -11.97 -10.33 4.79
N ARG A 120 -12.88 -11.13 5.34
CA ARG A 120 -12.83 -11.55 6.75
C ARG A 120 -11.61 -12.42 7.04
N GLU A 121 -11.30 -13.37 6.17
CA GLU A 121 -10.10 -14.21 6.29
C GLU A 121 -8.83 -13.37 6.27
N LYS A 122 -8.71 -12.41 5.33
CA LYS A 122 -7.55 -11.51 5.26
C LYS A 122 -7.45 -10.58 6.48
N LEU A 123 -8.57 -10.07 6.97
CA LEU A 123 -8.62 -9.25 8.19
C LEU A 123 -8.06 -10.04 9.38
N LEU A 124 -8.53 -11.28 9.57
CA LEU A 124 -8.09 -12.14 10.67
C LEU A 124 -6.63 -12.58 10.51
N ALA A 125 -6.24 -13.02 9.31
CA ALA A 125 -4.88 -13.49 9.03
C ALA A 125 -3.81 -12.41 9.24
N LYS A 126 -4.14 -11.14 8.96
CA LYS A 126 -3.24 -10.00 9.16
C LYS A 126 -3.45 -9.26 10.49
N GLY A 127 -4.45 -9.63 11.29
CA GLY A 127 -4.72 -9.00 12.59
C GLY A 127 -5.16 -7.54 12.51
N LEU A 128 -5.98 -7.19 11.51
CA LEU A 128 -6.42 -5.81 11.27
C LEU A 128 -7.69 -5.46 12.05
N ASP A 129 -7.89 -4.17 12.33
CA ASP A 129 -9.11 -3.68 12.98
C ASP A 129 -10.22 -3.36 11.97
N LEU A 130 -9.83 -2.97 10.74
CA LEU A 130 -10.75 -2.70 9.64
C LEU A 130 -10.16 -3.20 8.31
N MET A 131 -11.01 -3.75 7.45
CA MET A 131 -10.67 -4.07 6.06
C MET A 131 -11.72 -3.45 5.14
N TRP A 132 -11.27 -2.62 4.21
CA TRP A 132 -12.08 -2.17 3.09
C TRP A 132 -11.87 -3.08 1.88
N GLN A 133 -12.94 -3.61 1.31
CA GLN A 133 -12.88 -4.49 0.15
C GLN A 133 -13.42 -3.77 -1.08
N ILE A 134 -12.74 -3.93 -2.21
CA ILE A 134 -13.13 -3.39 -3.51
C ILE A 134 -13.06 -4.51 -4.54
N SER A 135 -14.08 -4.60 -5.39
CA SER A 135 -14.09 -5.56 -6.50
C SER A 135 -13.24 -5.04 -7.65
N VAL A 136 -12.42 -5.91 -8.26
CA VAL A 136 -11.60 -5.60 -9.43
C VAL A 136 -12.07 -6.47 -10.58
N THR A 137 -13.13 -6.06 -11.26
CA THR A 137 -13.61 -6.74 -12.48
C THR A 137 -13.38 -5.87 -13.71
N SER A 138 -13.43 -6.46 -14.90
CA SER A 138 -13.30 -5.73 -16.17
C SER A 138 -14.26 -4.55 -16.29
N ASP A 139 -15.45 -4.69 -15.70
CA ASP A 139 -16.54 -3.72 -15.81
C ASP A 139 -16.53 -2.71 -14.65
N LYS A 140 -15.73 -2.98 -13.61
CA LYS A 140 -15.58 -2.19 -12.39
C LYS A 140 -14.12 -2.23 -11.93
N ASN A 141 -13.23 -1.65 -12.73
CA ASN A 141 -11.82 -1.54 -12.35
C ASN A 141 -11.62 -0.29 -11.46
N PRO A 142 -11.27 -0.45 -10.18
CA PRO A 142 -10.99 0.68 -9.30
C PRO A 142 -9.61 1.32 -9.55
N PHE A 143 -8.71 0.60 -10.23
CA PHE A 143 -7.38 1.12 -10.52
C PHE A 143 -7.44 2.16 -11.63
N GLY A 144 -7.07 3.40 -11.29
CA GLY A 144 -7.08 4.52 -12.24
C GLY A 144 -8.49 5.04 -12.54
N SER A 145 -9.50 4.68 -11.74
CA SER A 145 -10.85 5.24 -11.83
C SER A 145 -11.25 5.93 -10.52
N ASP A 146 -12.26 6.79 -10.60
CA ASP A 146 -12.85 7.43 -9.42
C ASP A 146 -13.89 6.53 -8.72
N HIS A 147 -14.17 5.34 -9.25
CA HIS A 147 -15.19 4.42 -8.74
C HIS A 147 -14.55 3.33 -7.86
N ASN A 148 -14.93 3.27 -6.58
CA ASN A 148 -14.34 2.37 -5.57
C ASN A 148 -15.39 1.39 -4.98
N HIS A 149 -16.26 0.84 -5.84
CA HIS A 149 -17.40 -0.01 -5.46
C HIS A 149 -17.07 -1.49 -5.21
#